data_AF-A0AA39IW11-F1
#
_entry.id   AF-A0AA39IW11-F1
#
_cell.length_a   1.000
_cell.length_b   1.000
_cell.length_c   1.000
_cell.angle_alpha   90.00
_cell.angle_beta   90.00
_cell.angle_gamma   90.00
#
_symmetry.space_group_name_H-M   'P 1'
#
loop_
_entity.id
_entity.type
_entity.pdbx_description
1 polymer ?
#
loop_
_entity_poly.entity_id
_entity_poly.type
_entity_poly.pdbx_seq_one_letter_code
_entity_poly.pdbx_strand_id
1 'polypeptide(L)'
;MDSATASVNGIEWHTWVEVIDFVIGLGIPGFGSGLTPLQFANNLLFSGIVQMPSVAMVGTWILHNCGLGAFLGLEKMGFIMTDIASVVAAFAIVHDFLDEYLSEDDKEILGFNEGFGTVFVEHLHEVLHIMQHLHRTTSSL
;
A
#
# COMPACT_ATOMS: atom_id res chain seq x y z
N MET A 1 3.89 -4.13 22.09
CA MET A 1 4.05 -5.57 21.82
C MET A 1 5.03 -5.66 20.68
N ASP A 2 6.12 -6.38 20.89
CA ASP A 2 7.42 -6.20 20.23
C ASP A 2 7.37 -6.27 18.70
N SER A 3 7.83 -5.19 18.06
CA SER A 3 8.16 -5.16 16.63
C SER A 3 9.53 -5.79 16.45
N ALA A 4 9.57 -6.97 15.83
CA ALA A 4 10.81 -7.71 15.61
C ALA A 4 11.65 -7.05 14.51
N THR A 5 12.79 -6.46 14.88
CA THR A 5 13.80 -5.96 13.95
C THR A 5 14.59 -7.12 13.36
N ALA A 6 14.43 -7.37 12.06
CA ALA A 6 15.28 -8.31 11.32
C ALA A 6 16.60 -7.63 10.94
N SER A 7 17.72 -8.08 11.51
CA SER A 7 19.07 -7.58 11.19
C SER A 7 19.76 -8.51 10.20
N VAL A 8 20.32 -7.92 9.13
CA VAL A 8 21.32 -8.56 8.26
C VAL A 8 22.52 -7.63 8.24
N ASN A 9 23.69 -8.13 8.66
CA ASN A 9 24.97 -7.41 8.74
C ASN A 9 25.04 -6.23 9.75
N GLY A 10 24.20 -6.21 10.79
CA GLY A 10 24.27 -5.20 11.85
C GLY A 10 23.73 -3.81 11.47
N ILE A 11 23.05 -3.71 10.32
CA ILE A 11 22.25 -2.54 9.96
C ILE A 11 20.80 -2.87 10.37
N GLU A 12 20.28 -2.13 11.35
CA GLU A 12 18.86 -2.15 11.67
C GLU A 12 18.12 -1.34 10.60
N TRP A 13 17.41 -2.03 9.71
CA TRP A 13 16.57 -1.37 8.72
C TRP A 13 15.29 -0.89 9.38
N HIS A 14 14.94 0.38 9.17
CA HIS A 14 13.70 0.94 9.68
C HIS A 14 12.50 0.29 8.98
N THR A 15 11.47 -0.01 9.76
CA THR A 15 10.19 -0.44 9.22
C THR A 15 9.51 0.71 8.50
N TRP A 16 8.63 0.37 7.57
CA TRP A 16 7.88 1.34 6.80
C TRP A 16 7.02 2.29 7.66
N VAL A 17 6.41 1.78 8.74
CA VAL A 17 5.64 2.60 9.68
C VAL A 17 6.53 3.55 10.48
N GLU A 18 7.70 3.08 10.95
CA GLU A 18 8.63 3.93 11.72
C GLU A 18 9.11 5.14 10.91
N VAL A 19 9.30 4.97 9.60
CA VAL A 19 9.67 6.09 8.71
C VAL A 19 8.53 7.08 8.55
N ILE A 20 7.29 6.60 8.41
CA ILE A 20 6.11 7.47 8.34
C ILE A 20 5.98 8.28 9.63
N ASP A 21 6.06 7.62 10.78
CA ASP A 21 5.96 8.25 12.10
C ASP A 21 7.10 9.25 12.34
N PHE A 22 8.33 8.89 11.95
CA PHE A 22 9.50 9.76 12.03
C PHE A 22 9.27 11.05 11.25
N VAL A 23 8.86 10.94 9.99
CA VAL A 23 8.68 12.09 9.09
C VAL A 23 7.54 12.99 9.54
N ILE A 24 6.44 12.42 10.02
CA ILE A 24 5.35 13.18 10.65
C ILE A 24 5.88 13.92 11.89
N GLY A 25 6.68 13.24 12.72
CA GLY A 25 7.28 13.79 13.93
C GLY A 25 8.26 14.95 13.69
N LEU A 26 8.83 15.09 12.49
CA LEU A 26 9.68 16.24 12.12
C LEU A 26 8.90 17.56 12.02
N GLY A 27 7.56 17.52 11.90
CA GLY A 27 6.73 18.71 11.80
C GLY A 27 6.98 19.55 10.54
N ILE A 28 7.51 18.94 9.47
CA ILE A 28 7.77 19.63 8.21
C ILE A 28 6.42 19.93 7.52
N PRO A 29 6.17 21.18 7.09
CA PRO A 29 4.96 21.51 6.34
C PRO A 29 4.78 20.60 5.13
N GLY A 30 3.58 20.02 4.99
CA GLY A 30 3.26 19.05 3.93
C GLY A 30 3.50 17.58 4.32
N PHE A 31 4.20 17.30 5.43
CA PHE A 31 4.46 15.95 5.93
C PHE A 31 3.70 15.59 7.21
N GLY A 32 2.77 16.43 7.66
CA GLY A 32 2.06 16.21 8.92
C GLY A 32 0.97 15.13 8.86
N SER A 33 0.51 14.72 7.68
CA SER A 33 -0.57 13.74 7.51
C SER A 33 -0.76 13.33 6.05
N GLY A 34 -1.51 12.24 5.81
CA GLY A 34 -2.03 11.86 4.51
C GLY A 34 -1.03 11.11 3.62
N LEU A 35 -1.14 11.28 2.29
CA LEU A 35 -0.37 10.52 1.31
C LEU A 35 1.10 10.94 1.20
N THR A 36 1.47 12.16 1.58
CA THR A 36 2.84 12.65 1.36
C THR A 36 3.89 11.91 2.21
N PRO A 37 3.70 11.70 3.53
CA PRO A 37 4.60 10.88 4.34
C PRO A 37 4.68 9.43 3.85
N LEU A 38 3.53 8.89 3.41
CA LEU A 38 3.42 7.56 2.83
C LEU A 38 4.27 7.42 1.55
N GLN A 39 4.08 8.33 0.60
CA GLN A 39 4.82 8.37 -0.66
C GLN A 39 6.33 8.51 -0.42
N PHE A 40 6.72 9.27 0.60
CA PHE A 40 8.12 9.35 1.01
C PHE A 40 8.65 8.01 1.54
N ALA A 41 7.90 7.33 2.42
CA ALA A 41 8.27 6.00 2.90
C ALA A 41 8.36 4.98 1.74
N ASN A 42 7.44 5.04 0.78
CA ASN A 42 7.47 4.21 -0.43
C ASN A 42 8.72 4.48 -1.28
N ASN A 43 9.11 5.74 -1.48
CA ASN A 43 10.34 6.08 -2.21
C ASN A 43 11.61 5.56 -1.53
N LEU A 44 11.67 5.61 -0.20
CA LEU A 44 12.78 5.03 0.55
C LEU A 44 12.81 3.50 0.48
N LEU A 45 11.63 2.89 0.45
CA LEU A 45 11.46 1.45 0.25
C LEU A 45 11.92 1.02 -1.15
N PHE A 46 11.58 1.76 -2.21
CA PHE A 46 12.12 1.52 -3.56
C PHE A 46 13.64 1.73 -3.64
N SER A 47 14.21 2.53 -2.75
CA SER A 47 15.66 2.73 -2.64
C SER A 47 16.36 1.66 -1.79
N GLY A 48 15.62 0.69 -1.24
CA GLY A 48 16.15 -0.36 -0.37
C GLY A 48 16.56 0.13 1.03
N ILE A 49 16.09 1.31 1.45
CA ILE A 49 16.41 1.93 2.75
C ILE A 49 15.41 1.48 3.84
N VAL A 50 14.23 1.04 3.43
CA VAL A 50 13.10 0.72 4.30
C VAL A 50 12.60 -0.68 4.02
N GLN A 51 12.21 -1.40 5.07
CA GLN A 51 11.66 -2.74 4.94
C GLN A 51 10.28 -2.73 4.28
N MET A 52 9.98 -3.78 3.51
CA MET A 52 8.67 -3.96 2.89
C MET A 52 7.57 -4.05 3.97
N PRO A 53 6.47 -3.29 3.86
CA PRO A 53 5.36 -3.44 4.78
C PRO A 53 4.61 -4.74 4.52
N SER A 54 4.23 -5.42 5.59
CA SER A 54 3.30 -6.55 5.49
C SER A 54 1.88 -6.06 5.17
N VAL A 55 1.05 -6.96 4.62
CA VAL A 55 -0.40 -6.74 4.42
C VAL A 55 -1.08 -6.20 5.68
N ALA A 56 -0.73 -6.72 6.86
CA ALA A 56 -1.28 -6.27 8.13
C ALA A 56 -0.86 -4.83 8.48
N MET A 57 0.40 -4.46 8.21
CA MET A 57 0.89 -3.10 8.39
C MET A 57 0.16 -2.11 7.47
N VAL A 58 0.03 -2.45 6.18
CA VAL A 58 -0.67 -1.60 5.22
C VAL A 58 -2.16 -1.50 5.57
N GLY A 59 -2.83 -2.60 5.91
CA GLY A 59 -4.23 -2.58 6.34
C GLY A 59 -4.46 -1.73 7.60
N THR A 60 -3.51 -1.75 8.56
CA THR A 60 -3.55 -0.86 9.73
C THR A 60 -3.43 0.60 9.34
N TRP A 61 -2.51 0.91 8.42
CA TRP A 61 -2.37 2.27 7.91
C TRP A 61 -3.62 2.75 7.17
N ILE A 62 -4.21 1.89 6.33
CA ILE A 62 -5.45 2.16 5.59
C ILE A 62 -6.60 2.50 6.54
N LEU A 63 -6.78 1.75 7.63
CA LEU A 63 -7.84 2.02 8.61
C LEU A 63 -7.68 3.41 9.25
N HIS A 64 -6.45 3.80 9.62
CA HIS A 64 -6.17 5.12 10.18
C HIS A 64 -6.31 6.26 9.16
N ASN A 65 -6.34 5.92 7.87
CA ASN A 65 -6.42 6.86 6.74
C ASN A 65 -7.64 6.57 5.86
N CYS A 66 -8.79 6.25 6.48
CA CYS A 66 -10.00 5.77 5.78
C CYS A 66 -10.55 6.73 4.70
N GLY A 67 -10.14 8.00 4.69
CA GLY A 67 -10.51 8.96 3.64
C GLY A 67 -9.62 8.92 2.38
N LEU A 68 -8.65 8.00 2.29
CA LEU A 68 -7.62 8.00 1.25
C LEU A 68 -7.56 6.66 0.48
N GLY A 69 -7.04 6.76 -0.75
CA GLY A 69 -6.52 5.65 -1.55
C GLY A 69 -7.30 4.35 -1.43
N ALA A 70 -6.61 3.31 -0.97
CA ALA A 70 -7.15 1.95 -0.87
C ALA A 70 -8.45 1.81 -0.08
N PHE A 71 -8.70 2.57 1.00
CA PHE A 71 -9.95 2.40 1.77
C PHE A 71 -11.17 2.70 0.88
N LEU A 72 -11.14 3.85 0.19
CA LEU A 72 -12.19 4.23 -0.75
C LEU A 72 -12.26 3.28 -1.95
N GLY A 73 -11.13 2.72 -2.37
CA GLY A 73 -11.07 1.71 -3.43
C GLY A 73 -11.81 0.43 -3.04
N LEU A 74 -11.54 -0.09 -1.84
CA LEU A 74 -12.17 -1.29 -1.29
C LEU A 74 -13.67 -1.09 -1.05
N GLU A 75 -14.09 0.06 -0.52
CA GLU A 75 -15.52 0.38 -0.39
C GLU A 75 -16.22 0.40 -1.75
N LYS A 76 -15.59 0.97 -2.79
CA LYS A 76 -16.14 0.98 -4.15
C LYS A 76 -16.26 -0.41 -4.77
N MET A 77 -15.42 -1.37 -4.35
CA MET A 77 -15.54 -2.78 -4.73
C MET A 77 -16.66 -3.51 -3.97
N GLY A 78 -17.26 -2.87 -2.96
CA GLY A 78 -18.36 -3.43 -2.17
C GLY A 78 -17.93 -4.13 -0.88
N PHE A 79 -16.67 -4.00 -0.46
CA PHE A 79 -16.25 -4.50 0.85
C PHE A 79 -16.87 -3.66 1.98
N ILE A 80 -17.35 -4.35 3.01
CA ILE A 80 -17.86 -3.74 4.24
C ILE A 80 -16.78 -3.85 5.30
N MET A 81 -16.12 -2.74 5.61
CA MET A 81 -14.99 -2.68 6.54
C MET A 81 -15.39 -1.93 7.80
N THR A 82 -15.63 -2.65 8.90
CA THR A 82 -16.10 -2.08 10.17
C THR A 82 -15.05 -2.07 11.27
N ASP A 83 -13.97 -2.80 11.08
CA ASP A 83 -12.89 -2.97 12.03
C ASP A 83 -11.55 -3.26 11.31
N ILE A 84 -10.47 -3.34 12.07
CA ILE A 84 -9.14 -3.62 11.51
C ILE A 84 -9.07 -4.98 10.81
N ALA A 85 -9.74 -6.00 11.34
CA ALA A 85 -9.70 -7.34 10.78
C ALA A 85 -10.35 -7.38 9.38
N SER A 86 -11.48 -6.70 9.22
CA SER A 86 -12.18 -6.58 7.93
C SER A 86 -11.41 -5.73 6.92
N VAL A 87 -10.73 -4.65 7.33
CA VAL A 87 -9.84 -3.89 6.43
C VAL A 87 -8.66 -4.75 5.95
N VAL A 88 -7.96 -5.41 6.88
CA VAL A 88 -6.81 -6.26 6.54
C VAL A 88 -7.25 -7.41 5.64
N ALA A 89 -8.39 -8.04 5.92
CA ALA A 89 -8.93 -9.12 5.08
C ALA A 89 -9.32 -8.62 3.68
N ALA A 90 -10.02 -7.50 3.57
CA ALA A 90 -10.40 -6.93 2.28
C ALA A 90 -9.17 -6.58 1.43
N PHE A 91 -8.17 -5.95 2.06
CA PHE A 91 -6.90 -5.64 1.40
C PHE A 91 -6.14 -6.91 0.97
N ALA A 92 -6.05 -7.92 1.84
CA ALA A 92 -5.44 -9.21 1.53
C ALA A 92 -6.12 -9.91 0.34
N ILE A 93 -7.46 -9.96 0.33
CA ILE A 93 -8.24 -10.58 -0.76
C ILE A 93 -7.89 -9.94 -2.10
N VAL A 94 -7.83 -8.60 -2.17
CA VAL A 94 -7.50 -7.92 -3.43
C VAL A 94 -6.05 -8.14 -3.82
N HIS A 95 -5.13 -8.06 -2.84
CA HIS A 95 -3.72 -8.33 -3.06
C HIS A 95 -3.50 -9.73 -3.64
N ASP A 96 -4.04 -10.75 -2.97
CA ASP A 96 -3.86 -12.15 -3.35
C ASP A 96 -4.55 -12.45 -4.69
N PHE A 97 -5.71 -11.84 -4.95
CA PHE A 97 -6.35 -11.94 -6.26
C PHE A 97 -5.46 -11.38 -7.38
N LEU A 98 -4.83 -10.22 -7.17
CA LEU A 98 -3.94 -9.65 -8.18
C LEU A 98 -2.67 -10.50 -8.34
N ASP A 99 -2.09 -11.00 -7.25
CA ASP A 99 -0.93 -11.88 -7.31
C ASP A 99 -1.24 -13.23 -8.01
N GLU A 100 -2.46 -13.75 -7.86
CA GLU A 100 -2.87 -14.99 -8.53
C GLU A 100 -3.17 -14.79 -10.03
N TYR A 101 -3.84 -13.69 -10.39
CA TYR A 101 -4.44 -13.54 -11.71
C TYR A 101 -3.73 -12.58 -12.66
N LEU A 102 -2.79 -11.75 -12.19
CA LEU A 102 -1.96 -10.94 -13.09
C LEU A 102 -1.05 -11.84 -13.93
N SER A 103 -0.80 -11.44 -15.18
CA SER A 103 0.23 -12.09 -15.99
C SER A 103 1.62 -11.83 -15.39
N GLU A 104 2.60 -12.69 -15.68
CA GLU A 104 3.96 -12.49 -15.17
C GLU A 104 4.57 -11.16 -15.63
N ASP A 105 4.29 -10.74 -16.87
CA ASP A 105 4.70 -9.44 -17.40
C ASP A 105 4.06 -8.28 -16.60
N ASP A 106 2.76 -8.39 -16.27
CA ASP A 106 2.09 -7.38 -15.46
C ASP A 106 2.62 -7.36 -14.03
N LYS A 107 2.93 -8.52 -13.45
CA LYS A 107 3.53 -8.60 -12.10
C LYS A 107 4.89 -7.93 -12.03
N GLU A 108 5.72 -8.09 -13.07
CA GLU A 108 7.01 -7.40 -13.17
C GLU A 108 6.80 -5.88 -13.25
N ILE A 109 5.87 -5.41 -14.09
CA ILE A 109 5.57 -3.98 -14.24
C ILE A 109 5.03 -3.38 -12.93
N LEU A 110 4.16 -4.11 -12.24
CA LEU A 110 3.48 -3.66 -11.02
C LEU A 110 4.28 -3.93 -9.74
N GLY A 111 5.44 -4.58 -9.85
CA GLY A 111 6.35 -4.85 -8.74
C GLY A 111 5.96 -6.03 -7.84
N PHE A 112 5.02 -6.88 -8.26
CA PHE A 112 4.61 -8.06 -7.47
C PHE A 112 5.73 -9.09 -7.35
N ASN A 113 6.53 -9.28 -8.40
CA ASN A 113 7.63 -10.24 -8.42
C ASN A 113 8.75 -9.87 -7.41
N GLU A 114 8.90 -8.58 -7.14
CA GLU A 114 9.87 -8.01 -6.21
C GLU A 114 9.27 -7.76 -4.81
N GLY A 115 8.01 -8.14 -4.60
CA GLY A 115 7.30 -8.00 -3.32
C GLY A 115 6.71 -6.61 -3.06
N PHE A 116 6.75 -5.69 -4.02
CA PHE A 116 6.13 -4.35 -3.95
C PHE A 116 4.61 -4.37 -4.18
N GLY A 117 4.00 -5.53 -4.38
CA GLY A 117 2.55 -5.66 -4.61
C GLY A 117 1.70 -4.97 -3.53
N THR A 118 2.12 -5.01 -2.27
CA THR A 118 1.42 -4.32 -1.17
C THR A 118 1.42 -2.79 -1.32
N VAL A 119 2.49 -2.21 -1.85
CA VAL A 119 2.58 -0.76 -2.12
C VAL A 119 1.71 -0.39 -3.31
N PHE A 120 1.66 -1.24 -4.34
CA PHE A 120 0.79 -1.02 -5.49
C PHE A 120 -0.70 -1.04 -5.10
N VAL A 121 -1.13 -2.06 -4.34
CA VAL A 121 -2.54 -2.21 -3.93
C VAL A 121 -2.99 -1.09 -2.99
N GLU A 122 -2.07 -0.41 -2.29
CA GLU A 122 -2.43 0.80 -1.54
C GLU A 122 -2.94 1.94 -2.45
N HIS A 123 -2.46 2.01 -3.70
CA HIS A 123 -2.90 2.98 -4.71
C HIS A 123 -4.15 2.54 -5.50
N LEU A 124 -4.81 1.45 -5.09
CA LEU A 124 -5.88 0.78 -5.83
C LEU A 124 -7.05 1.68 -6.24
N HIS A 125 -7.37 2.74 -5.50
CA HIS A 125 -8.44 3.67 -5.89
C HIS A 125 -8.13 4.46 -7.16
N GLU A 126 -6.87 4.83 -7.35
CA GLU A 126 -6.42 5.49 -8.58
C GLU A 126 -6.41 4.49 -9.74
N VAL A 127 -5.95 3.26 -9.49
CA VAL A 127 -5.90 2.18 -10.47
C VAL A 127 -7.29 1.77 -10.94
N LEU A 128 -8.25 1.60 -10.03
CA LEU A 128 -9.65 1.32 -10.37
C LEU A 128 -10.26 2.41 -11.24
N HIS A 129 -9.97 3.69 -10.94
CA HIS A 129 -10.48 4.80 -11.71
C HIS A 129 -9.91 4.80 -13.14
N ILE A 130 -8.60 4.53 -13.27
CA ILE A 130 -7.92 4.43 -14.57
C ILE A 130 -8.43 3.23 -15.36
N MET A 131 -8.53 2.05 -14.76
CA MET A 131 -9.02 0.83 -15.43
C MET A 131 -10.48 0.96 -15.88
N GLN A 132 -11.35 1.55 -15.06
CA GLN A 132 -12.74 1.83 -15.45
C GLN A 132 -12.82 2.87 -16.58
N HIS A 133 -11.92 3.85 -16.59
CA HIS A 133 -11.85 4.84 -17.66
C HIS A 133 -11.37 4.23 -18.98
N LEU A 134 -10.33 3.39 -18.94
CA LEU A 134 -9.78 2.69 -20.10
C LEU A 134 -10.75 1.65 -20.70
N HIS A 135 -11.52 0.95 -19.87
CA HIS A 135 -12.53 0.00 -20.35
C HIS A 135 -13.71 0.70 -21.05
N ARG A 136 -14.08 1.90 -20.59
CA ARG A 136 -15.14 2.72 -21.21
C ARG A 136 -14.73 3.30 -22.56
N THR A 137 -13.47 3.72 -22.72
CA THR A 137 -12.97 4.28 -23.98
C THR A 137 -12.68 3.22 -25.04
N THR A 138 -12.35 1.99 -24.64
CA THR A 138 -12.14 0.86 -25.56
C THR A 138 -13.45 0.18 -25.98
N SER A 139 -14.50 0.22 -25.16
CA SER A 139 -15.83 -0.32 -25.52
C SER A 139 -16.69 0.64 -26.35
N SER A 140 -16.20 1.85 -26.64
CA SER A 140 -16.87 2.86 -27.45
C SER A 140 -16.29 3.03 -28.87
N LEU A 141 -15.42 2.12 -29.30
CA LEU A 141 -14.85 2.02 -30.65
C LEU A 141 -15.35 0.73 -31.32
#